data_AF-A0AAW1IDI4-F1
#
_entry.id   AF-A0AAW1IDI4-F1
#
_cell.length_a   1.000
_cell.length_b   1.000
_cell.length_c   1.000
_cell.angle_alpha   90.00
_cell.angle_beta   90.00
_cell.angle_gamma   90.00
#
_symmetry.space_group_name_H-M   'P 1'
#
loop_
_entity.id
_entity.type
_entity.pdbx_description
1 polymer ?
#
loop_
_entity_poly.entity_id
_entity_poly.type
_entity_poly.pdbx_seq_one_letter_code
_entity_poly.pdbx_strand_id
1 'polypeptide(L)'
;MNQTANENVSQFYQRLEDLSSRILGIIHATETDPSKLSGRLVMIQDMTLNRFIYHTHPQISQMLKMLRYRSFDNINNALTAASAEEKALRLAYKTNISKCKICGRNNHTTNNCYKNKNKQMPISKNIHYNQSNTNRQDQTPKQCKYCKNFGHTINECRKREYNNSRKNNSPTQSNATKPQSINFTEQNFREADRIPETPPNQIEQVTQAFANWHA
;
A
#
# COMPACT_ATOMS: atom_id res chain seq x y z
N MET A 1 -9.74 6.49 17.20
CA MET A 1 -9.54 5.05 16.93
C MET A 1 -9.50 4.76 15.43
N ASN A 2 -8.33 4.41 14.92
CA ASN A 2 -8.14 3.95 13.55
C ASN A 2 -7.72 2.47 13.58
N GLN A 3 -7.96 1.75 12.48
CA GLN A 3 -7.38 0.43 12.27
C GLN A 3 -5.85 0.54 12.30
N THR A 4 -5.19 -0.32 13.07
CA THR A 4 -3.72 -0.35 13.14
C THR A 4 -3.11 -1.13 11.97
N ALA A 5 -1.83 -0.92 11.68
CA ALA A 5 -1.18 -1.53 10.51
C ALA A 5 -1.13 -3.07 10.54
N ASN A 6 -1.13 -3.66 11.74
CA ASN A 6 -1.06 -5.13 11.93
C ASN A 6 -2.43 -5.75 12.24
N GLU A 7 -3.49 -4.93 12.27
CA GLU A 7 -4.84 -5.34 12.59
C GLU A 7 -5.61 -5.62 11.30
N ASN A 8 -6.29 -6.76 11.22
CA ASN A 8 -7.19 -7.05 10.09
C ASN A 8 -8.57 -6.40 10.29
N VAL A 9 -9.37 -6.37 9.23
CA VAL A 9 -10.71 -5.73 9.24
C VAL A 9 -11.61 -6.30 10.34
N SER A 10 -11.63 -7.62 10.53
CA SER A 10 -12.48 -8.28 11.54
C SER A 10 -12.07 -7.92 12.97
N GLN A 11 -10.76 -7.83 13.25
CA GLN A 11 -10.24 -7.41 14.55
C GLN A 11 -10.60 -5.95 14.84
N PHE A 12 -10.47 -5.07 13.85
CA PHE A 12 -10.86 -3.67 14.00
C PHE A 12 -12.36 -3.52 14.28
N TYR A 13 -13.19 -4.28 13.56
CA TYR A 13 -14.63 -4.36 13.81
C TYR A 13 -14.95 -4.81 15.23
N GLN A 14 -14.33 -5.91 15.71
CA GLN A 14 -14.55 -6.43 17.06
C GLN A 14 -14.25 -5.37 18.13
N ARG A 15 -13.16 -4.61 17.98
CA ARG A 15 -12.87 -3.52 18.92
C ARG A 15 -13.92 -2.41 18.91
N LEU A 16 -14.49 -2.08 17.74
CA LEU A 16 -15.57 -1.10 17.65
C LEU A 16 -16.86 -1.64 18.26
N GLU A 17 -17.17 -2.92 18.06
CA GLU A 17 -18.32 -3.60 18.64
C GLU A 17 -18.21 -3.66 20.17
N ASP A 18 -17.05 -4.03 20.71
CA ASP A 18 -16.77 -4.04 22.15
C ASP A 18 -16.98 -2.65 22.77
N LEU A 19 -16.47 -1.61 22.11
CA LEU A 19 -16.62 -0.23 22.57
C LEU A 19 -18.07 0.23 22.51
N SER A 20 -18.76 -0.04 21.40
CA SER A 20 -20.18 0.28 21.21
C SER A 20 -21.03 -0.42 22.28
N SER A 21 -20.82 -1.71 22.51
CA SER A 21 -21.55 -2.51 23.50
C SER A 21 -21.38 -1.98 24.92
N ARG A 22 -20.16 -1.53 25.29
CA ARG A 22 -19.91 -0.88 26.59
C ARG A 22 -20.68 0.42 26.74
N ILE A 23 -20.67 1.27 25.70
CA ILE A 23 -21.40 2.54 25.72
C ILE A 23 -22.91 2.29 25.81
N LEU A 24 -23.42 1.35 25.03
CA LEU A 24 -24.82 0.96 25.04
C LEU A 24 -25.23 0.44 26.43
N GLY A 25 -24.41 -0.40 27.06
CA GLY A 25 -24.66 -0.89 28.42
C GLY A 25 -24.80 0.25 29.44
N ILE A 26 -23.94 1.27 29.36
CA ILE A 26 -24.02 2.47 30.23
C ILE A 26 -25.30 3.26 29.94
N ILE A 27 -25.66 3.44 28.67
CA ILE A 27 -26.88 4.17 28.30
C ILE A 27 -28.12 3.43 28.82
N HIS A 28 -28.18 2.11 28.64
CA HIS A 28 -29.28 1.29 29.18
C HIS A 28 -29.40 1.36 30.71
N ALA A 29 -28.28 1.49 31.43
CA ALA A 29 -28.29 1.59 32.88
C ALA A 29 -28.69 2.98 33.40
N THR A 30 -28.57 4.03 32.57
CA THR A 30 -28.73 5.43 32.99
C THR A 30 -29.95 6.13 32.42
N GLU A 31 -30.46 5.69 31.27
CA GLU A 31 -31.59 6.29 30.58
C GLU A 31 -32.87 5.53 30.89
N THR A 32 -33.81 6.19 31.57
CA THR A 32 -35.11 5.62 31.93
C THR A 32 -36.20 5.94 30.91
N ASP A 33 -35.98 6.96 30.06
CA ASP A 33 -36.95 7.40 29.04
C ASP A 33 -36.79 6.58 27.74
N PRO A 34 -37.80 5.80 27.32
CA PRO A 34 -37.73 4.96 26.13
C PRO A 34 -37.47 5.74 24.83
N SER A 35 -38.01 6.96 24.71
CA SER A 35 -37.86 7.76 23.49
C SER A 35 -36.44 8.30 23.35
N LYS A 36 -35.85 8.76 24.45
CA LYS A 36 -34.43 9.19 24.49
C LYS A 36 -33.49 8.02 24.28
N LEU A 37 -33.80 6.86 24.88
CA LEU A 37 -33.03 5.64 24.70
C LEU A 37 -32.95 5.26 23.22
N SER A 38 -34.10 5.16 22.54
CA SER A 38 -34.15 4.81 21.12
C SER A 38 -33.29 5.74 20.24
N GLY A 39 -33.41 7.06 20.44
CA GLY A 39 -32.60 8.03 19.70
C GLY A 39 -31.08 7.87 19.94
N ARG A 40 -30.67 7.59 21.18
CA ARG A 40 -29.27 7.33 21.52
C ARG A 40 -28.76 6.03 20.90
N LEU A 41 -29.58 4.97 20.86
CA LEU A 41 -29.20 3.70 20.21
C LEU A 41 -28.87 3.91 18.73
N VAL A 42 -29.75 4.61 18.01
CA VAL A 42 -29.56 4.93 16.59
C VAL A 42 -28.30 5.78 16.39
N MET A 43 -28.09 6.80 17.23
CA MET A 43 -26.90 7.63 17.17
C MET A 43 -25.60 6.82 17.35
N ILE A 44 -25.55 5.91 18.33
CA ILE A 44 -24.36 5.08 18.56
C ILE A 44 -24.13 4.13 17.39
N GLN A 45 -25.18 3.54 16.82
CA GLN A 45 -25.08 2.69 15.64
C GLN A 45 -24.53 3.47 14.43
N ASP A 46 -25.05 4.66 14.15
CA ASP A 46 -24.57 5.51 13.06
C ASP A 46 -23.13 5.96 13.29
N MET A 47 -22.78 6.37 14.51
CA MET A 47 -21.40 6.71 14.86
C MET A 47 -20.45 5.53 14.67
N THR A 48 -20.86 4.32 15.06
CA THR A 48 -20.04 3.11 14.92
C THR A 48 -19.85 2.75 13.44
N LEU A 49 -20.91 2.84 12.64
CA LEU A 49 -20.86 2.64 11.19
C LEU A 49 -19.95 3.67 10.51
N ASN A 50 -20.15 4.96 10.81
CA ASN A 50 -19.30 6.04 10.33
C ASN A 50 -17.84 5.78 10.69
N ARG A 51 -17.59 5.40 11.94
CA ARG A 51 -16.24 5.12 12.41
C ARG A 51 -15.59 4.01 11.58
N PHE A 52 -16.33 2.92 11.36
CA PHE A 52 -15.85 1.80 10.56
C PHE A 52 -15.54 2.23 9.11
N ILE A 53 -16.45 2.95 8.46
CA ILE A 53 -16.28 3.40 7.06
C ILE A 53 -15.05 4.31 6.90
N TYR A 54 -14.87 5.32 7.76
CA TYR A 54 -13.83 6.33 7.57
C TYR A 54 -12.47 5.96 8.16
N HIS A 55 -12.42 5.02 9.11
CA HIS A 55 -11.19 4.75 9.88
C HIS A 55 -10.66 3.31 9.73
N THR A 56 -11.24 2.52 8.81
CA THR A 56 -10.60 1.32 8.24
C THR A 56 -9.39 1.73 7.37
N HIS A 57 -8.53 0.78 7.02
CA HIS A 57 -7.38 0.98 6.14
C HIS A 57 -7.72 1.82 4.89
N PRO A 58 -6.88 2.80 4.47
CA PRO A 58 -7.24 3.79 3.45
C PRO A 58 -7.81 3.22 2.16
N GLN A 59 -7.23 2.13 1.65
CA GLN A 59 -7.70 1.45 0.42
C GLN A 59 -9.13 0.91 0.57
N ILE A 60 -9.43 0.25 1.69
CA ILE A 60 -10.76 -0.31 1.97
C ILE A 60 -11.74 0.82 2.31
N SER A 61 -11.31 1.81 3.08
CA SER A 61 -12.11 2.98 3.44
C SER A 61 -12.55 3.76 2.19
N GLN A 62 -11.67 3.91 1.20
CA GLN A 62 -12.03 4.53 -0.08
C GLN A 62 -13.14 3.74 -0.79
N MET A 63 -13.01 2.42 -0.88
CA MET A 63 -14.06 1.56 -1.45
C MET A 63 -15.37 1.69 -0.65
N LEU A 64 -15.33 1.65 0.68
CA LEU A 64 -16.51 1.77 1.53
C LEU A 64 -17.20 3.12 1.37
N LYS A 65 -16.45 4.23 1.24
CA LYS A 65 -17.03 5.56 0.98
C LYS A 65 -17.74 5.61 -0.38
N MET A 66 -17.16 4.99 -1.41
CA MET A 66 -17.79 4.91 -2.73
C MET A 66 -19.08 4.09 -2.68
N LEU A 67 -19.09 3.00 -1.92
CA LEU A 67 -20.28 2.16 -1.74
C LEU A 67 -21.30 2.75 -0.76
N ARG A 68 -20.92 3.70 0.10
CA ARG A 68 -21.87 4.34 1.03
C ARG A 68 -23.00 5.05 0.30
N TYR A 69 -22.72 5.65 -0.86
CA TYR A 69 -23.76 6.23 -1.72
C TYR A 69 -24.78 5.18 -2.23
N ARG A 70 -24.49 3.88 -2.08
CA ARG A 70 -25.33 2.74 -2.44
C ARG A 70 -25.87 1.94 -1.24
N SER A 71 -25.94 2.57 -0.05
CA SER A 71 -26.65 2.10 1.16
C SER A 71 -26.00 0.97 1.98
N PHE A 72 -25.08 1.34 2.88
CA PHE A 72 -24.85 0.51 4.06
C PHE A 72 -25.84 0.93 5.15
N ASP A 73 -26.85 0.11 5.39
CA ASP A 73 -27.86 0.38 6.44
C ASP A 73 -27.40 -0.07 7.82
N ASN A 74 -26.39 -0.95 7.88
CA ASN A 74 -25.83 -1.44 9.11
C ASN A 74 -24.33 -1.79 8.95
N ILE A 75 -23.64 -1.88 10.08
CA ILE A 75 -22.20 -2.17 10.12
C ILE A 75 -21.84 -3.56 9.61
N ASN A 76 -22.74 -4.55 9.69
CA ASN A 76 -22.45 -5.92 9.24
C ASN A 76 -22.39 -6.03 7.71
N ASN A 77 -23.24 -5.27 7.01
CA ASN A 77 -23.18 -5.12 5.55
C ASN A 77 -21.83 -4.48 5.15
N ALA A 78 -21.43 -3.43 5.86
CA ALA A 78 -20.14 -2.78 5.64
C ALA A 78 -18.97 -3.72 5.94
N LEU A 79 -19.03 -4.52 7.02
CA LEU A 79 -18.02 -5.51 7.37
C LEU A 79 -17.87 -6.58 6.29
N THR A 80 -18.98 -7.07 5.74
CA THR A 80 -18.98 -8.08 4.69
C THR A 80 -18.28 -7.57 3.44
N ALA A 81 -18.62 -6.35 3.00
CA ALA A 81 -17.96 -5.68 1.89
C ALA A 81 -16.46 -5.44 2.16
N ALA A 82 -16.13 -4.91 3.35
CA ALA A 82 -14.76 -4.65 3.76
C ALA A 82 -13.91 -5.92 3.81
N SER A 83 -14.48 -7.04 4.28
CA SER A 83 -13.81 -8.34 4.35
C SER A 83 -13.58 -8.94 2.96
N ALA A 84 -14.52 -8.75 2.03
CA ALA A 84 -14.35 -9.16 0.64
C ALA A 84 -13.22 -8.36 -0.03
N GLU A 85 -13.20 -7.04 0.18
CA GLU A 85 -12.15 -6.15 -0.33
C GLU A 85 -10.77 -6.47 0.26
N GLU A 86 -10.67 -6.72 1.58
CA GLU A 86 -9.41 -7.13 2.22
C GLU A 86 -8.85 -8.41 1.58
N LYS A 87 -9.72 -9.39 1.30
CA LYS A 87 -9.33 -10.62 0.60
C LYS A 87 -8.89 -10.34 -0.84
N ALA A 88 -9.61 -9.49 -1.57
CA ALA A 88 -9.27 -9.11 -2.94
C ALA A 88 -7.91 -8.41 -3.01
N LEU A 89 -7.64 -7.45 -2.10
CA LEU A 89 -6.34 -6.77 -2.00
C LEU A 89 -5.22 -7.77 -1.71
N ARG A 90 -5.41 -8.70 -0.76
CA ARG A 90 -4.41 -9.75 -0.47
C ARG A 90 -4.12 -10.62 -1.69
N LEU A 91 -5.13 -10.97 -2.48
CA LEU A 91 -4.96 -11.72 -3.72
C LEU A 91 -4.23 -10.89 -4.79
N ALA A 92 -4.57 -9.61 -4.96
CA ALA A 92 -3.92 -8.70 -5.88
C ALA A 92 -2.43 -8.51 -5.56
N TYR A 93 -2.06 -8.38 -4.28
CA TYR A 93 -0.66 -8.33 -3.87
C TYR A 93 0.07 -9.66 -4.13
N LYS A 94 -0.61 -10.80 -3.97
CA LYS A 94 -0.04 -12.13 -4.30
C LYS A 94 0.15 -12.34 -5.80
N THR A 95 -0.77 -11.88 -6.64
CA THR A 95 -0.63 -11.98 -8.11
C THR A 95 0.43 -11.01 -8.63
N ASN A 96 0.65 -9.89 -7.93
CA ASN A 96 1.75 -8.97 -8.16
C ASN A 96 3.10 -9.45 -7.62
N ILE A 97 3.20 -10.66 -7.07
CA ILE A 97 4.50 -11.30 -6.82
C ILE A 97 5.17 -11.47 -8.18
N SER A 98 6.09 -10.57 -8.49
CA SER A 98 6.81 -10.53 -9.75
C SER A 98 7.32 -11.93 -10.08
N LYS A 99 6.86 -12.50 -11.20
CA LYS A 99 7.43 -13.75 -11.72
C LYS A 99 8.94 -13.58 -11.76
N CYS A 100 9.67 -14.57 -11.27
CA CYS A 100 11.11 -14.51 -11.28
C CYS A 100 11.60 -14.28 -12.71
N LYS A 101 12.29 -13.17 -12.95
CA LYS A 101 12.81 -12.80 -14.29
C LYS A 101 13.77 -13.84 -14.91
N ILE A 102 14.30 -14.76 -14.11
CA ILE A 102 15.25 -15.79 -14.57
C ILE A 102 14.54 -17.07 -15.01
N CYS A 103 13.51 -17.50 -14.29
CA CYS A 103 12.89 -18.82 -14.52
C CYS A 103 11.37 -18.77 -14.73
N GLY A 104 10.77 -17.58 -14.71
CA GLY A 104 9.33 -17.37 -14.93
C GLY A 104 8.40 -17.86 -13.82
N ARG A 105 8.92 -18.47 -12.74
CA ARG A 105 8.12 -19.00 -11.63
C ARG A 105 7.88 -17.94 -10.55
N ASN A 106 6.77 -18.04 -9.86
CA ASN A 106 6.24 -17.11 -8.86
C ASN A 106 6.53 -17.51 -7.39
N ASN A 107 7.24 -18.64 -7.17
CA ASN A 107 7.51 -19.16 -5.82
C ASN A 107 8.78 -18.59 -5.16
N HIS A 108 9.45 -17.63 -5.78
CA HIS A 108 10.66 -17.02 -5.23
C HIS A 108 10.99 -15.69 -5.92
N THR A 109 11.78 -14.87 -5.24
CA THR A 109 12.32 -13.63 -5.81
C THR A 109 13.47 -13.93 -6.77
N THR A 110 13.72 -13.05 -7.74
CA THR A 110 14.86 -13.15 -8.67
C THR A 110 16.20 -13.35 -7.95
N ASN A 111 16.40 -12.72 -6.79
CA ASN A 111 17.60 -12.91 -5.97
C ASN A 111 17.73 -14.34 -5.43
N ASN A 112 16.63 -14.93 -4.96
CA ASN A 112 16.63 -16.33 -4.51
C ASN A 112 16.88 -17.30 -5.68
N CYS A 113 16.40 -16.96 -6.88
CA CYS A 113 16.69 -17.74 -8.09
C CYS A 113 18.19 -17.77 -8.40
N TYR A 114 18.85 -16.60 -8.41
CA TYR A 114 20.29 -16.49 -8.64
C TYR A 114 21.10 -17.32 -7.63
N LYS A 115 20.75 -17.22 -6.35
CA LYS A 115 21.43 -17.97 -5.28
C LYS A 115 21.30 -19.49 -5.46
N ASN A 116 20.15 -19.97 -5.95
CA ASN A 116 19.93 -21.41 -6.11
C ASN A 116 20.52 -21.97 -7.41
N LYS A 117 20.58 -21.19 -8.49
CA LYS A 117 21.28 -21.58 -9.74
C LYS A 117 22.76 -21.83 -9.50
N ASN A 118 23.40 -21.01 -8.65
CA ASN A 118 24.81 -21.18 -8.30
C ASN A 118 25.09 -22.41 -7.41
N LYS A 119 24.05 -23.02 -6.83
CA LYS A 119 24.16 -24.27 -6.06
C LYS A 119 23.94 -25.53 -6.89
N GLN A 120 23.44 -25.41 -8.12
CA GLN A 120 23.25 -26.52 -9.06
C GLN A 120 24.27 -26.53 -10.20
N MET A 121 25.50 -26.07 -9.95
CA MET A 121 26.60 -26.54 -10.80
C MET A 121 26.91 -27.96 -10.34
N PRO A 122 26.61 -29.02 -11.12
CA PRO A 122 27.15 -30.32 -10.80
C PRO A 122 28.67 -30.15 -10.79
N ILE A 123 29.30 -30.54 -9.68
CA ILE A 123 30.72 -30.86 -9.67
C ILE A 123 30.84 -32.13 -10.52
N SER A 124 30.74 -31.97 -11.84
CA SER A 124 31.05 -32.98 -12.83
C SER A 124 32.18 -32.41 -13.66
N LYS A 125 33.40 -32.60 -13.16
CA LYS A 125 34.62 -32.59 -13.95
C LYS A 125 35.56 -33.66 -13.41
N ASN A 126 35.20 -34.93 -13.61
CA ASN A 126 36.21 -35.91 -14.00
C ASN A 126 36.44 -35.72 -15.51
N ILE A 127 37.18 -34.67 -15.86
CA ILE A 127 37.72 -34.56 -17.21
C ILE A 127 39.17 -35.01 -17.13
N HIS A 128 39.40 -36.26 -17.54
CA HIS A 128 40.71 -36.84 -17.76
C HIS A 128 41.32 -36.15 -19.00
N TYR A 129 42.05 -35.05 -18.80
CA TYR A 129 42.96 -34.54 -19.82
C TYR A 129 44.36 -35.10 -19.55
N ASN A 130 44.75 -36.09 -20.34
CA ASN A 130 46.16 -36.33 -20.63
C ASN A 130 46.67 -35.12 -21.42
N GLN A 131 47.38 -34.18 -20.77
CA GLN A 131 48.19 -33.20 -21.49
C GLN A 131 49.33 -32.64 -20.63
N SER A 132 50.50 -33.16 -20.91
CA SER A 132 51.82 -32.53 -20.99
C SER A 132 52.09 -31.25 -20.19
N ASN A 133 53.07 -31.37 -19.31
CA ASN A 133 53.98 -30.33 -18.80
C ASN A 133 54.16 -29.14 -19.74
N THR A 134 53.68 -27.95 -19.34
CA THR A 134 54.39 -26.69 -19.58
C THR A 134 54.14 -25.71 -18.43
N ASN A 135 55.23 -25.29 -17.78
CA ASN A 135 55.43 -24.09 -16.97
C ASN A 135 54.23 -23.54 -16.17
N ARG A 136 54.06 -24.04 -14.95
CA ARG A 136 53.34 -23.34 -13.88
C ARG A 136 54.10 -22.07 -13.50
N GLN A 137 53.78 -20.95 -14.13
CA GLN A 137 54.01 -19.65 -13.50
C GLN A 137 53.02 -19.50 -12.33
N ASP A 138 53.56 -19.17 -11.16
CA ASP A 138 52.83 -18.87 -9.93
C ASP A 138 51.63 -17.95 -10.18
N GLN A 139 50.45 -18.53 -10.32
CA GLN A 139 49.19 -17.80 -10.33
C GLN A 139 48.81 -17.48 -8.89
N THR A 140 49.56 -16.57 -8.27
CA THR A 140 49.05 -15.89 -7.07
C THR A 140 47.71 -15.23 -7.45
N PRO A 141 46.67 -15.38 -6.61
CA PRO A 141 45.35 -14.85 -6.95
C PRO A 141 45.44 -13.33 -7.03
N LYS A 142 45.36 -12.80 -8.26
CA LYS A 142 45.43 -11.36 -8.50
C LYS A 142 44.25 -10.68 -7.78
N GLN A 143 44.56 -9.82 -6.82
CA GLN A 143 43.57 -9.01 -6.09
C GLN A 143 43.43 -7.65 -6.76
N CYS A 144 42.20 -7.23 -7.02
CA CYS A 144 41.93 -5.92 -7.57
C CYS A 144 42.15 -4.84 -6.52
N LYS A 145 43.08 -3.90 -6.78
CA LYS A 145 43.36 -2.77 -5.88
C LYS A 145 42.16 -1.81 -5.69
N TYR A 146 41.22 -1.76 -6.63
CA TYR A 146 40.07 -0.85 -6.58
C TYR A 146 38.91 -1.40 -5.73
N CYS A 147 38.50 -2.66 -5.95
CA CYS A 147 37.35 -3.25 -5.27
C CYS A 147 37.72 -4.27 -4.19
N LYS A 148 39.01 -4.61 -4.04
CA LYS A 148 39.57 -5.59 -3.09
C LYS A 148 39.12 -7.04 -3.29
N ASN A 149 38.47 -7.36 -4.41
CA ASN A 149 38.07 -8.73 -4.76
C ASN A 149 39.19 -9.46 -5.54
N PHE A 150 39.27 -10.79 -5.40
CA PHE A 150 40.19 -11.65 -6.13
C PHE A 150 39.68 -12.02 -7.53
N GLY A 151 40.60 -12.45 -8.41
CA GLY A 151 40.28 -13.01 -9.72
C GLY A 151 40.32 -12.02 -10.89
N HIS A 152 40.66 -10.76 -10.63
CA HIS A 152 40.88 -9.76 -11.68
C HIS A 152 41.85 -8.65 -11.20
N THR A 153 42.51 -7.98 -12.14
CA THR A 153 43.36 -6.82 -11.87
C THR A 153 42.56 -5.51 -11.87
N ILE A 154 43.18 -4.40 -11.47
CA ILE A 154 42.56 -3.07 -11.53
C ILE A 154 42.15 -2.65 -12.96
N ASN A 155 42.84 -3.18 -13.98
CA ASN A 155 42.55 -2.87 -15.39
C ASN A 155 41.30 -3.62 -15.89
N GLU A 156 41.00 -4.77 -15.29
CA GLU A 156 39.84 -5.61 -15.62
C GLU A 156 38.66 -5.34 -14.67
N CYS A 157 38.74 -4.29 -13.84
CA CYS A 157 37.73 -4.02 -12.83
C CYS A 157 36.49 -3.32 -13.42
N ARG A 158 35.42 -4.09 -13.62
CA ARG A 158 34.11 -3.59 -14.08
C ARG A 158 33.56 -2.42 -13.24
N LYS A 159 33.82 -2.41 -11.92
CA LYS A 159 33.38 -1.33 -11.01
C LYS A 159 34.13 -0.01 -11.28
N ARG A 160 35.40 -0.09 -11.68
CA ARG A 160 36.22 1.06 -12.06
C ARG A 160 35.78 1.59 -13.43
N GLU A 161 35.59 0.70 -14.39
CA GLU A 161 35.10 1.04 -15.73
C GLU A 161 33.76 1.79 -15.66
N TYR A 162 32.80 1.30 -14.86
CA TYR A 162 31.52 1.96 -14.65
C TYR A 162 31.64 3.35 -13.98
N ASN A 163 32.56 3.53 -13.02
CA ASN A 163 32.74 4.84 -12.37
C ASN A 163 33.40 5.85 -13.31
N ASN A 164 34.37 5.40 -14.11
CA ASN A 164 35.04 6.23 -15.12
C ASN A 164 34.07 6.67 -16.23
N SER A 165 33.20 5.79 -16.72
CA SER A 165 32.21 6.16 -17.73
C SER A 165 31.17 7.15 -17.20
N ARG A 166 30.82 7.07 -15.91
CA ARG A 166 29.90 8.02 -15.27
C ARG A 166 30.51 9.40 -15.05
N LYS A 167 31.80 9.47 -14.71
CA LYS A 167 32.55 10.73 -14.61
C LYS A 167 32.76 11.42 -15.95
N ASN A 168 33.02 10.65 -17.01
CA ASN A 168 33.24 11.22 -18.35
C ASN A 168 31.95 11.69 -19.03
N ASN A 169 30.78 11.19 -18.61
CA ASN A 169 29.47 11.63 -19.12
C ASN A 169 28.77 12.66 -18.23
N SER A 170 29.44 13.17 -17.20
CA SER A 170 28.93 14.32 -16.45
C SER A 170 29.43 15.59 -17.15
N PRO A 171 28.55 16.46 -17.69
CA PRO A 171 29.02 17.73 -18.24
C PRO A 171 29.72 18.50 -17.13
N THR A 172 30.95 18.93 -17.42
CA THR A 172 31.81 19.71 -16.55
C THR A 172 31.11 20.99 -16.14
N GLN A 173 30.43 21.00 -14.99
CA GLN A 173 30.17 22.24 -14.26
C GLN A 173 31.43 22.54 -13.46
N SER A 174 32.29 23.33 -14.07
CA SER A 174 33.23 24.17 -13.34
C SER A 174 32.44 25.16 -12.48
N ASN A 175 32.95 25.33 -11.27
CA ASN A 175 32.68 26.39 -10.30
C ASN A 175 31.45 26.23 -9.38
N ALA A 176 31.80 25.87 -8.14
CA ALA A 176 31.25 26.30 -6.85
C ALA A 176 29.97 27.15 -6.89
N THR A 177 28.93 26.72 -6.17
CA THR A 177 28.38 27.38 -4.95
C THR A 177 27.31 26.46 -4.34
N LYS A 178 27.27 26.36 -3.01
CA LYS A 178 26.31 25.57 -2.21
C LYS A 178 24.84 25.96 -2.53
N PRO A 179 23.87 25.03 -2.58
CA PRO A 179 22.47 25.40 -2.65
C PRO A 179 21.95 25.75 -1.25
N GLN A 180 21.47 26.99 -1.11
CA GLN A 180 20.64 27.45 -0.01
C GLN A 180 19.26 26.80 -0.09
N SER A 181 18.73 26.48 1.09
CA SER A 181 17.36 26.03 1.35
C SER A 181 16.33 27.06 0.90
N ILE A 182 15.38 26.67 0.07
CA ILE A 182 14.22 27.49 -0.31
C ILE A 182 13.03 27.04 0.55
N ASN A 183 12.60 27.93 1.44
CA ASN A 183 11.32 27.85 2.16
C ASN A 183 10.17 28.10 1.17
N PHE A 184 9.22 27.18 1.09
CA PHE A 184 7.96 27.39 0.37
C PHE A 184 6.90 27.83 1.37
N THR A 185 6.45 29.08 1.22
CA THR A 185 5.38 29.68 2.01
C THR A 185 4.02 29.24 1.48
N GLU A 186 3.17 28.80 2.39
CA GLU A 186 1.82 28.27 2.22
C GLU A 186 0.80 29.42 2.27
N GLN A 187 0.43 29.98 1.11
CA GLN A 187 -0.74 30.86 0.97
C GLN A 187 -1.33 30.72 -0.43
N ASN A 188 -2.31 29.81 -0.60
CA ASN A 188 -3.35 29.86 -1.64
C ASN A 188 -4.30 28.65 -1.53
N PHE A 189 -5.18 28.64 -0.52
CA PHE A 189 -6.36 27.77 -0.48
C PHE A 189 -7.47 28.42 0.37
N ARG A 190 -8.11 29.48 -0.17
CA ARG A 190 -9.41 29.96 0.32
C ARG A 190 -10.19 30.61 -0.81
N GLU A 191 -10.67 29.82 -1.76
CA GLU A 191 -11.77 30.26 -2.63
C GLU A 191 -12.48 29.07 -3.29
N ALA A 192 -13.25 28.30 -2.50
CA ALA A 192 -14.15 27.26 -3.03
C ALA A 192 -15.26 26.91 -2.02
N ASP A 193 -15.95 27.91 -1.47
CA ASP A 193 -17.20 27.71 -0.71
C ASP A 193 -18.18 28.86 -1.01
N ARG A 194 -18.75 28.86 -2.22
CA ARG A 194 -20.02 29.56 -2.51
C ARG A 194 -21.01 28.54 -3.06
N ILE A 195 -21.95 28.15 -2.23
CA ILE A 195 -23.17 27.43 -2.61
C ILE A 195 -24.15 28.49 -3.15
N PRO A 196 -24.75 28.31 -4.34
CA PRO A 196 -25.82 29.20 -4.80
C PRO A 196 -27.12 28.87 -4.06
N GLU A 197 -27.72 29.87 -3.43
CA GLU A 197 -29.04 29.77 -2.81
C GLU A 197 -30.13 29.60 -3.89
N THR A 198 -30.95 28.55 -3.76
CA THR A 198 -32.16 28.35 -4.56
C THR A 198 -33.37 29.01 -3.88
N PRO A 199 -34.20 29.78 -4.62
CA PRO A 199 -35.36 30.44 -4.05
C PRO A 199 -36.50 29.46 -3.71
N PRO A 200 -37.29 29.73 -2.65
CA PRO A 200 -38.32 28.83 -2.15
C PRO A 200 -39.64 29.06 -2.90
N ASN A 201 -39.84 28.47 -4.09
CA ASN A 201 -41.19 28.42 -4.67
C ASN A 201 -41.44 27.38 -5.79
N GLN A 202 -40.97 26.13 -5.65
CA GLN A 202 -41.30 25.07 -6.63
C GLN A 202 -41.67 23.70 -6.02
N ILE A 203 -41.97 23.61 -4.72
CA ILE A 203 -42.33 22.32 -4.10
C ILE A 203 -43.82 21.96 -4.27
N GLU A 204 -44.69 22.93 -4.58
CA GLU A 204 -46.15 22.68 -4.71
C GLU A 204 -46.61 22.08 -6.05
N GLN A 205 -45.78 22.03 -7.09
CA GLN A 205 -46.20 21.48 -8.39
C GLN A 205 -45.90 19.98 -8.58
N VAL A 206 -45.03 19.40 -7.74
CA VAL A 206 -44.64 17.97 -7.88
C VAL A 206 -45.61 17.03 -7.17
N THR A 207 -46.29 17.50 -6.11
CA THR A 207 -47.29 16.71 -5.37
C THR A 207 -48.62 16.57 -6.09
N GLN A 208 -48.98 17.47 -7.01
CA GLN A 208 -50.22 17.36 -7.80
C GLN A 208 -50.13 16.33 -8.95
N ALA A 209 -48.92 16.01 -9.42
CA ALA A 209 -48.73 15.06 -10.51
C ALA A 209 -48.85 13.59 -10.07
N PHE A 210 -48.63 13.28 -8.78
CA PHE A 210 -48.75 11.91 -8.26
C PHE A 210 -50.20 11.50 -7.90
N ALA A 211 -51.10 12.45 -7.68
CA ALA A 211 -52.50 12.16 -7.33
C ALA A 211 -53.36 11.73 -8.54
N ASN A 212 -52.97 12.10 -9.77
CA ASN A 212 -53.72 11.79 -10.98
C ASN A 212 -53.33 10.46 -11.66
N TRP A 213 -52.43 9.67 -11.06
CA TRP A 213 -52.00 8.38 -11.63
C TRP A 213 -52.71 7.17 -11.00
N HIS A 214 -53.55 7.40 -9.99
CA HIS A 214 -54.35 6.36 -9.31
C HIS A 214 -55.87 6.63 -9.32
N ALA A 215 -56.34 7.49 -10.23
CA ALA A 215 -57.76 7.72 -10.49
C ALA A 215 -58.16 7.15 -11.86
#